data_AF-A0A925DXF4-F1
#
_entry.id   AF-A0A925DXF4-F1
#
_cell.length_a   1.000
_cell.length_b   1.000
_cell.length_c   1.000
_cell.angle_alpha   90.00
_cell.angle_beta   90.00
_cell.angle_gamma   90.00
#
_symmetry.space_group_name_H-M   'P 1'
#
loop_
_entity.id
_entity.type
_entity.pdbx_description
1 polymer ?
#
loop_
_entity_poly.entity_id
_entity_poly.type
_entity_poly.pdbx_seq_one_letter_code
_entity_poly.pdbx_strand_id
1 'polypeptide(L)'
;MKKRLLPLTVVTIFTFFFINSFGQYLEPRLYPTGYFQWPVGAKVALVANFGELRPNHFHMGLDCRTEQVENKPVYAAAAGYIAKVKIEPWGFGRALYVNHPNGMTSLYAHLNDFYPALEAYIKKQQYLL
;
A
#
# COMPACT_ATOMS: atom_id res chain seq x y z
N MET A 1 -51.30 0.06 -42.74
CA MET A 1 -50.08 0.26 -41.91
C MET A 1 -49.44 -1.10 -41.65
N LYS A 2 -48.30 -1.43 -42.28
CA LYS A 2 -47.60 -2.72 -42.07
C LYS A 2 -46.80 -2.65 -40.77
N LYS A 3 -47.26 -3.36 -39.72
CA LYS A 3 -46.49 -3.54 -38.48
C LYS A 3 -45.28 -4.42 -38.81
N ARG A 4 -44.06 -3.87 -38.80
CA ARG A 4 -42.82 -4.65 -38.93
C ARG A 4 -42.62 -5.38 -37.60
N LEU A 5 -42.95 -6.66 -37.54
CA LEU A 5 -42.60 -7.54 -36.43
C LEU A 5 -41.08 -7.74 -36.46
N LEU A 6 -40.41 -7.48 -35.34
CA LEU A 6 -38.99 -7.82 -35.17
C LEU A 6 -38.84 -9.34 -35.39
N PRO A 7 -37.87 -9.80 -36.20
CA PRO A 7 -37.70 -11.22 -36.45
C PRO A 7 -37.37 -11.91 -35.13
N LEU A 8 -37.99 -13.07 -34.88
CA LEU A 8 -37.85 -13.83 -33.63
C LEU A 8 -36.37 -14.04 -33.24
N THR A 9 -35.49 -14.16 -34.24
CA THR A 9 -34.04 -14.26 -34.08
C THR A 9 -33.39 -13.06 -33.37
N VAL A 10 -33.86 -11.84 -33.62
CA VAL A 10 -33.35 -10.62 -32.95
C VAL A 10 -33.79 -10.59 -31.49
N VAL A 11 -34.99 -11.09 -31.18
CA VAL A 11 -35.47 -11.20 -29.80
C VAL A 11 -34.63 -12.24 -29.03
N THR A 12 -34.39 -13.42 -29.62
CA THR A 12 -33.61 -14.50 -28.97
C THR A 12 -32.16 -14.12 -28.70
N ILE A 13 -31.51 -13.38 -29.61
CA ILE A 13 -30.13 -12.88 -29.42
C ILE A 13 -30.08 -11.85 -28.28
N PHE A 14 -31.10 -11.01 -28.16
CA PHE A 14 -31.18 -10.00 -27.10
C PHE A 14 -31.42 -10.62 -25.72
N THR A 15 -32.20 -11.71 -25.63
CA THR A 15 -32.38 -12.45 -24.37
C THR A 15 -31.14 -13.22 -23.95
N PHE A 16 -30.36 -13.78 -24.89
CA PHE A 16 -29.15 -14.55 -24.56
C PHE A 16 -28.01 -13.66 -24.02
N PHE A 17 -27.95 -12.40 -24.42
CA PHE A 17 -26.96 -11.42 -23.93
C PHE A 17 -27.23 -10.96 -22.48
N PHE A 18 -28.49 -10.99 -22.02
CA PHE A 18 -28.84 -10.55 -20.66
C PHE A 18 -28.56 -11.60 -19.57
N ILE A 19 -28.43 -12.88 -19.92
CA ILE A 19 -28.26 -13.97 -18.93
C ILE A 19 -26.80 -14.21 -18.53
N ASN A 20 -25.84 -13.57 -19.22
CA ASN A 20 -24.40 -13.75 -18.97
C ASN A 20 -23.74 -12.59 -18.21
N SER A 21 -24.52 -11.62 -17.71
CA SER A 21 -23.99 -10.57 -16.84
C SER A 21 -23.84 -11.06 -15.40
N PHE A 22 -22.88 -11.94 -15.16
CA PHE A 22 -22.40 -12.17 -13.79
C PHE A 22 -21.66 -10.91 -13.34
N GLY A 23 -22.21 -10.21 -12.34
CA GLY A 23 -21.49 -9.14 -11.65
C GLY A 23 -20.24 -9.71 -10.98
N GLN A 24 -19.18 -8.91 -10.89
CA GLN A 24 -17.95 -9.32 -10.23
C GLN A 24 -18.22 -9.57 -8.73
N TYR A 25 -18.24 -10.84 -8.33
CA TYR A 25 -18.31 -11.22 -6.92
C TYR A 25 -16.93 -10.97 -6.30
N LEU A 26 -16.81 -9.92 -5.49
CA LEU A 26 -15.62 -9.70 -4.68
C LEU A 26 -15.80 -10.44 -3.36
N GLU A 27 -15.09 -11.56 -3.20
CA GLU A 27 -14.99 -12.23 -1.91
C GLU A 27 -14.55 -11.22 -0.83
N PRO A 28 -15.18 -11.22 0.35
CA PRO A 28 -14.74 -10.38 1.46
C PRO A 28 -13.27 -10.66 1.76
N ARG A 29 -12.39 -9.67 1.53
CA ARG A 29 -11.00 -9.79 1.93
C ARG A 29 -10.94 -9.76 3.45
N LEU A 30 -10.53 -10.88 4.04
CA LEU A 30 -10.15 -10.94 5.44
C LEU A 30 -8.79 -10.28 5.61
N TYR A 31 -8.78 -9.10 6.21
CA TYR A 31 -7.55 -8.43 6.61
C TYR A 31 -7.16 -8.87 8.02
N PRO A 32 -5.88 -9.17 8.27
CA PRO A 32 -5.44 -9.62 9.59
C PRO A 32 -5.60 -8.49 10.61
N THR A 33 -6.47 -8.70 11.60
CA THR A 33 -6.66 -7.78 12.73
C THR A 33 -5.64 -8.06 13.82
N GLY A 34 -4.97 -7.03 14.34
CA GLY A 34 -4.02 -7.17 15.46
C GLY A 34 -2.67 -7.79 15.08
N TYR A 35 -2.41 -8.05 13.80
CA TYR A 35 -1.10 -8.55 13.35
C TYR A 35 -0.02 -7.46 13.35
N PHE A 36 -0.42 -6.22 13.07
CA PHE A 36 0.48 -5.07 13.00
C PHE A 36 0.37 -4.20 14.25
N GLN A 37 1.52 -3.84 14.82
CA GLN A 37 1.63 -2.82 15.85
C GLN A 37 1.82 -1.43 15.24
N TRP A 38 1.58 -0.40 16.06
CA TRP A 38 1.92 0.97 15.71
C TRP A 38 3.45 1.13 15.58
N PRO A 39 3.96 1.67 14.46
CA PRO A 39 5.38 1.62 14.16
C PRO A 39 6.19 2.79 14.74
N VAL A 40 5.57 3.90 15.17
CA VAL A 40 6.32 5.08 15.63
C VAL A 40 6.36 5.14 17.14
N GLY A 41 7.56 5.32 17.71
CA GLY A 41 7.81 5.51 19.15
C GLY A 41 7.34 6.86 19.70
N ALA A 42 6.10 7.22 19.41
CA ALA A 42 5.39 8.41 19.85
C ALA A 42 3.92 8.04 20.13
N LYS A 43 3.18 8.94 20.77
CA LYS A 43 1.73 8.75 20.95
C LYS A 43 1.04 8.47 19.60
N VAL A 44 0.20 7.44 19.56
CA VAL A 44 -0.57 7.07 18.36
C VAL A 44 -1.43 8.25 17.92
N ALA A 45 -1.06 8.86 16.79
CA ALA A 45 -1.79 9.93 16.15
C ALA A 45 -1.30 10.13 14.72
N LEU A 46 -2.19 10.62 13.85
CA LEU A 46 -1.91 10.89 12.46
C LEU A 46 -1.85 12.40 12.18
N VAL A 47 -1.08 12.76 11.15
CA VAL A 47 -1.10 14.07 10.49
C VAL A 47 -1.85 13.97 9.16
N ALA A 48 -1.69 12.87 8.44
CA ALA A 48 -2.36 12.61 7.16
C ALA A 48 -2.79 11.14 7.06
N ASN A 49 -3.88 10.89 6.34
CA ASN A 49 -4.49 9.57 6.22
C ASN A 49 -4.20 8.90 4.86
N PHE A 50 -4.45 7.60 4.77
CA PHE A 50 -4.40 6.86 3.50
C PHE A 50 -5.54 7.32 2.59
N GLY A 51 -5.25 7.50 1.31
CA GLY A 51 -6.20 7.95 0.30
C GLY A 51 -6.51 9.44 0.34
N GLU A 52 -5.82 10.22 1.17
CA GLU A 52 -5.98 11.68 1.20
C GLU A 52 -5.62 12.31 -0.15
N LEU A 53 -6.51 13.17 -0.68
CA LEU A 53 -6.31 13.81 -1.99
C LEU A 53 -5.19 14.86 -1.90
N ARG A 54 -4.18 14.72 -2.76
CA ARG A 54 -3.14 15.72 -3.01
C ARG A 54 -3.26 16.23 -4.45
N PRO A 55 -2.71 17.40 -4.79
CA PRO A 55 -2.90 18.02 -6.12
C PRO A 55 -2.57 17.11 -7.31
N ASN A 56 -1.66 16.16 -7.14
CA ASN A 56 -1.13 15.31 -8.21
C ASN A 56 -1.25 13.79 -7.95
N HIS A 57 -1.75 13.35 -6.79
CA HIS A 57 -1.91 11.92 -6.45
C HIS A 57 -2.78 11.72 -5.20
N PHE A 58 -3.14 10.46 -4.91
CA PHE A 58 -3.65 10.07 -3.60
C PHE A 58 -2.51 9.65 -2.67
N HIS A 59 -2.57 10.07 -1.42
CA HIS A 59 -1.60 9.67 -0.41
C HIS A 59 -1.66 8.16 -0.17
N MET A 60 -0.55 7.45 -0.38
CA MET A 60 -0.52 5.97 -0.32
C MET A 60 -0.12 5.41 1.05
N GLY A 61 -0.09 6.24 2.10
CA GLY A 61 0.40 5.84 3.42
C GLY A 61 -0.31 6.54 4.57
N LEU A 62 0.25 6.38 5.78
CA LEU A 62 -0.19 7.03 7.00
C LEU A 62 0.95 7.89 7.52
N ASP A 63 0.74 9.20 7.62
CA ASP A 63 1.73 10.11 8.20
C ASP A 63 1.53 10.15 9.71
N CYS A 64 2.46 9.53 10.44
CA CYS A 64 2.40 9.39 11.88
C CYS A 64 2.99 10.63 12.57
N ARG A 65 2.34 11.11 13.64
CA ARG A 65 2.88 12.21 14.44
C ARG A 65 4.15 11.79 15.18
N THR A 66 5.12 12.70 15.22
CA THR A 66 6.38 12.53 15.94
C THR A 66 6.51 13.48 17.13
N GLU A 67 5.40 14.03 17.62
CA GLU A 67 5.38 15.01 18.73
C GLU A 67 6.23 16.26 18.44
N GLN A 68 6.26 16.70 17.17
CA GLN A 68 7.01 17.86 16.70
C GLN A 68 8.52 17.77 16.92
N VAL A 69 9.06 16.56 17.06
CA VAL A 69 10.50 16.30 17.09
C VAL A 69 10.88 15.30 16.00
N GLU A 70 12.14 15.35 15.58
CA GLU A 70 12.71 14.37 14.66
C GLU A 70 13.30 13.17 15.41
N ASN A 71 13.70 12.14 14.68
CA ASN A 71 14.42 10.97 15.22
C ASN A 71 13.65 10.17 16.27
N LYS A 72 12.31 10.16 16.19
CA LYS A 72 11.52 9.17 16.94
C LYS A 72 11.87 7.76 16.44
N PRO A 73 12.06 6.78 17.34
CA PRO A 73 12.30 5.39 16.94
C PRO A 73 11.17 4.89 16.04
N VAL A 74 11.54 4.17 14.99
CA VAL A 74 10.59 3.46 14.12
C VAL A 74 10.81 1.96 14.29
N TYR A 75 9.76 1.28 14.69
CA TYR A 75 9.71 -0.16 14.92
C TYR A 75 9.04 -0.86 13.76
N ALA A 76 9.46 -2.09 13.46
CA ALA A 76 8.76 -2.92 12.51
C ALA A 76 7.33 -3.20 13.03
N ALA A 77 6.33 -2.93 12.20
CA ALA A 77 4.92 -3.17 12.49
C ALA A 77 4.62 -4.66 12.76
N ALA A 78 5.43 -5.57 12.22
CA ALA A 78 5.36 -7.00 12.55
C ALA A 78 6.71 -7.67 12.26
N ALA A 79 6.88 -8.90 12.73
CA ALA A 79 8.04 -9.73 12.39
C ALA A 79 8.14 -9.96 10.87
N GLY A 80 9.36 -10.04 10.34
CA GLY A 80 9.61 -10.17 8.91
C GLY A 80 11.09 -10.02 8.58
N TYR A 81 11.38 -9.78 7.31
CA TYR A 81 12.75 -9.51 6.83
C TYR A 81 12.77 -8.29 5.92
N ILE A 82 13.91 -7.59 5.91
CA ILE A 82 14.13 -6.45 5.02
C ILE A 82 14.24 -6.98 3.59
N ALA A 83 13.22 -6.70 2.79
CA ALA A 83 13.13 -7.14 1.40
C ALA A 83 13.79 -6.14 0.44
N LYS A 84 13.78 -4.85 0.80
CA LYS A 84 14.33 -3.77 -0.01
C LYS A 84 14.70 -2.57 0.85
N VAL A 85 15.83 -1.95 0.51
CA VAL A 85 16.19 -0.60 0.94
C VAL A 85 16.17 0.30 -0.29
N LYS A 86 15.63 1.51 -0.14
CA LYS A 86 15.67 2.54 -1.18
C LYS A 86 16.24 3.82 -0.58
N ILE A 87 17.18 4.46 -1.26
CA ILE A 87 17.74 5.76 -0.90
C ILE A 87 17.73 6.63 -2.15
N GLU A 88 16.93 7.67 -2.14
CA GLU A 88 16.80 8.61 -3.26
C GLU A 88 16.74 10.05 -2.75
N PRO A 89 17.16 11.04 -3.54
CA PRO A 89 17.04 12.45 -3.17
C PRO A 89 15.59 12.96 -3.14
N TRP A 90 14.66 12.22 -3.76
CA TRP A 90 13.25 12.60 -3.92
C TRP A 90 12.32 11.45 -3.50
N GLY A 91 11.01 11.70 -3.53
CA GLY A 91 10.02 10.69 -3.18
C GLY A 91 10.10 10.30 -1.70
N PHE A 92 10.22 9.00 -1.41
CA PHE A 92 10.27 8.50 -0.03
C PHE A 92 11.60 8.75 0.70
N GLY A 93 12.62 9.29 0.03
CA GLY A 93 13.93 9.51 0.63
C GLY A 93 14.61 8.19 1.00
N ARG A 94 14.97 8.04 2.28
CA ARG A 94 15.43 6.76 2.84
C ARG A 94 14.22 5.94 3.26
N ALA A 95 14.05 4.78 2.62
CA ALA A 95 12.90 3.91 2.84
C ALA A 95 13.32 2.45 3.03
N LEU A 96 12.57 1.76 3.89
CA LEU A 96 12.75 0.36 4.24
C LEU A 96 11.46 -0.42 3.96
N TYR A 97 11.58 -1.54 3.24
CA TYR A 97 10.47 -2.45 2.97
C TYR A 97 10.70 -3.74 3.75
N VAL A 98 9.72 -4.14 4.55
CA VAL A 98 9.75 -5.38 5.33
C VAL A 98 8.65 -6.31 4.83
N ASN A 99 9.04 -7.48 4.32
CA ASN A 99 8.10 -8.53 3.97
C ASN A 99 7.77 -9.37 5.20
N HIS A 100 6.48 -9.66 5.37
CA HIS A 100 5.95 -10.39 6.51
C HIS A 100 5.49 -11.80 6.11
N PRO A 101 5.54 -12.78 7.03
CA PRO A 101 5.07 -14.15 6.76
C PRO A 101 3.62 -14.26 6.28
N ASN A 102 2.77 -13.27 6.57
CA ASN A 102 1.37 -13.24 6.11
C ASN A 102 1.21 -12.79 4.64
N GLY A 103 2.31 -12.60 3.91
CA GLY A 103 2.31 -12.18 2.50
C GLY A 103 2.15 -10.67 2.29
N MET A 104 2.07 -9.87 3.36
CA MET A 104 2.01 -8.42 3.29
C MET A 104 3.40 -7.78 3.42
N THR A 105 3.52 -6.54 2.96
CA THR A 105 4.75 -5.72 3.09
C THR A 105 4.42 -4.43 3.83
N SER A 106 5.23 -4.07 4.82
CA SER A 106 5.22 -2.73 5.40
C SER A 106 6.34 -1.88 4.80
N LEU A 107 6.06 -0.58 4.63
CA LEU A 107 6.98 0.41 4.09
C LEU A 107 7.15 1.52 5.13
N TYR A 108 8.41 1.82 5.46
CA TYR A 108 8.79 2.93 6.34
C TYR A 108 9.56 3.94 5.49
N ALA A 109 9.01 5.14 5.31
CA ALA A 109 9.56 6.20 4.47
C ALA A 109 10.10 7.37 5.30
N HIS A 110 10.85 8.26 4.65
CA HIS A 110 11.35 9.51 5.23
C HIS A 110 12.17 9.30 6.52
N LEU A 111 12.89 8.18 6.58
CA LEU A 111 13.78 7.89 7.71
C LEU A 111 15.01 8.80 7.65
N ASN A 112 15.49 9.27 8.80
CA ASN A 112 16.75 9.98 8.88
C ASN A 112 17.93 8.99 8.80
N ASP A 113 17.88 7.91 9.57
CA ASP A 113 18.92 6.89 9.66
C ASP A 113 18.35 5.46 9.68
N PHE A 114 19.15 4.47 9.29
CA PHE A 114 18.87 3.08 9.61
C PHE A 114 19.58 2.65 10.90
N TYR A 115 19.17 1.53 11.48
CA TYR A 115 19.87 0.97 12.64
C TYR A 115 21.34 0.63 12.27
N PRO A 116 22.28 0.70 13.24
CA PRO A 116 23.71 0.78 12.94
C PRO A 116 24.26 -0.32 12.02
N ALA A 117 23.83 -1.57 12.22
CA ALA A 117 24.31 -2.68 11.39
C ALA A 117 23.81 -2.60 9.94
N LEU A 118 22.57 -2.17 9.70
CA LEU A 118 22.06 -1.94 8.35
C LEU A 118 22.71 -0.72 7.70
N GLU A 119 22.90 0.36 8.45
CA GLU A 119 23.58 1.57 7.96
C GLU A 119 25.00 1.24 7.49
N ALA A 120 25.76 0.50 8.31
CA ALA A 120 27.10 0.07 7.95
C ALA A 120 27.12 -0.84 6.72
N TYR A 121 26.18 -1.78 6.62
CA TYR A 121 26.03 -2.64 5.45
C TYR A 121 25.75 -1.82 4.18
N ILE A 122 24.78 -0.90 4.22
CA ILE A 122 24.41 -0.09 3.06
C ILE A 122 25.55 0.81 2.62
N LYS A 123 26.21 1.51 3.55
CA LYS A 123 27.38 2.34 3.23
C LYS A 123 28.45 1.52 2.54
N LYS A 124 28.75 0.32 3.06
CA LYS A 124 29.69 -0.60 2.41
C LYS A 124 29.24 -0.94 0.98
N GLN A 125 27.97 -1.25 0.74
CA GLN A 125 27.46 -1.53 -0.61
C GLN A 125 27.55 -0.33 -1.55
N GLN A 126 27.29 0.89 -1.06
CA GLN A 126 27.34 2.11 -1.88
C GLN A 126 28.74 2.44 -2.39
N TYR A 127 29.79 2.15 -1.60
CA TYR A 127 31.19 2.38 -2.00
C TYR A 127 31.85 1.18 -2.70
N LEU A 128 31.11 0.08 -2.92
CA LEU A 128 31.57 -1.05 -3.73
C LEU A 128 31.29 -0.87 -5.23
N LEU A 129 30.46 0.12 -5.58
CA LEU A 129 30.16 0.55 -6.95
C LEU A 129 31.10 1.69 -7.37
#